data_AF-A0A1Q6EZ18-F1
#
_entry.id   AF-A0A1Q6EZ18-F1
#
_cell.length_a   1.000
_cell.length_b   1.000
_cell.length_c   1.000
_cell.angle_alpha   90.00
_cell.angle_beta   90.00
_cell.angle_gamma   90.00
#
_symmetry.space_group_name_H-M   'P 1'
#
loop_
_entity.id
_entity.type
_entity.pdbx_description
1 polymer ?
#
loop_
_entity_poly.entity_id
_entity_poly.type
_entity_poly.pdbx_seq_one_letter_code
_entity_poly.pdbx_strand_id
1 'polypeptide(L)'
;MLHRFKDDISGIALPRLFTWPFHYVPHPLCLQAAAEVQRYIASREDWREELQRGKMFGVLVVTDTDGKRGFLAAFSGNLAGTNRHEYFVPPVYDMLRPDDFFRRGEAEIDALSVRIEQAEQSERTVEAKAAMELARHRQQEQIAAAKEAMRQSKARRDARRAAGEDPAPLILESQRERADLQRLKQRLREDVEQAEKRYAELEAQIEAMRSERHRLSAELQMELFARFRMLNARGEEKDLCELFAQTPQHVPPAGAGECAAPKLLQYAYRNSLHPIAMAEFWWGDSPAGEVRRHGEFYPACTGKCKPILPFMLQGLDVEPNPLLEIRPPEPRVVWEDATLVVIDKPSGMLSVDGKSGVRSVAAWARERYPDATGPIIVHRLDQSTSGLMVLAKEKQTHAALQAQFIHRTVRKLYTALLEGHPKSEEGRITLPLKLDYENRPRQMISAEGRSAVTLYKVMGYEGGRTRILFRPLTGRTHQLRVHAAAPEGLDCPIVGDDIYGRGGQRLCLHASLLEFDHPALQRRMRFESAPEF
;
A
#
# COMPACT_ATOMS: atom_id res chain seq x y z
N MET A 1 2.54 35.04 8.37
CA MET A 1 3.60 34.21 7.77
C MET A 1 3.40 34.12 6.26
N LEU A 2 3.22 35.26 5.61
CA LEU A 2 3.02 35.36 4.17
C LEU A 2 4.34 35.81 3.56
N HIS A 3 4.96 34.97 2.75
CA HIS A 3 6.20 35.30 2.06
C HIS A 3 5.90 36.15 0.84
N ARG A 4 6.78 37.11 0.56
CA ARG A 4 6.76 37.88 -0.70
C ARG A 4 7.82 37.32 -1.63
N PHE A 5 7.48 37.25 -2.92
CA PHE A 5 8.42 36.83 -3.94
C PHE A 5 9.61 37.80 -3.97
N LYS A 6 10.82 37.25 -3.93
CA LYS A 6 12.07 38.01 -4.08
C LYS A 6 12.38 38.26 -5.56
N ASP A 7 12.01 37.31 -6.40
CA ASP A 7 12.18 37.38 -7.85
C ASP A 7 10.97 38.05 -8.51
N ASP A 8 11.17 38.71 -9.67
CA ASP A 8 10.08 39.37 -10.37
C ASP A 8 9.11 38.36 -11.00
N ILE A 9 7.82 38.48 -10.64
CA ILE A 9 6.73 37.62 -11.10
C ILE A 9 5.72 38.38 -11.99
N SER A 10 6.00 39.62 -12.36
CA SER A 10 5.10 40.49 -13.13
C SER A 10 4.72 39.88 -14.48
N GLY A 11 5.66 39.18 -15.13
CA GLY A 11 5.45 38.50 -16.41
C GLY A 11 4.71 37.17 -16.33
N ILE A 12 4.36 36.68 -15.13
CA ILE A 12 3.67 35.40 -14.96
C ILE A 12 2.17 35.67 -14.75
N ALA A 13 1.36 35.19 -15.70
CA ALA A 13 -0.10 35.29 -15.63
C ALA A 13 -0.65 34.49 -14.44
N LEU A 14 -1.76 34.96 -13.87
CA LEU A 14 -2.50 34.18 -12.87
C LEU A 14 -3.25 33.03 -13.56
N PRO A 15 -3.33 31.85 -12.91
CA PRO A 15 -4.20 30.79 -13.40
C PRO A 15 -5.66 31.22 -13.29
N ARG A 16 -6.51 30.72 -14.19
CA ARG A 16 -7.95 31.00 -14.17
C ARG A 16 -8.69 30.20 -13.10
N LEU A 17 -8.21 28.99 -12.82
CA LEU A 17 -8.79 28.05 -11.87
C LEU A 17 -7.68 27.61 -10.91
N PHE A 18 -8.06 27.32 -9.68
CA PHE A 18 -7.19 26.72 -8.67
C PHE A 18 -6.79 25.30 -9.07
N THR A 19 -5.55 24.94 -8.77
CA THR A 19 -4.95 23.64 -9.10
C THR A 19 -5.76 22.45 -8.55
N TRP A 20 -6.04 21.45 -9.38
CA TRP A 20 -6.55 20.16 -8.89
C TRP A 20 -5.40 19.35 -8.23
N PRO A 21 -5.39 19.15 -6.89
CA PRO A 21 -4.17 18.73 -6.18
C PRO A 21 -3.78 17.27 -6.39
N PHE A 22 -4.61 16.47 -7.08
CA PHE A 22 -4.36 15.04 -7.29
C PHE A 22 -3.82 14.70 -8.68
N HIS A 23 -3.80 15.66 -9.61
CA HIS A 23 -3.20 15.51 -10.93
C HIS A 23 -3.01 16.89 -11.56
N TYR A 24 -1.77 17.40 -11.58
CA TYR A 24 -1.47 18.73 -12.08
C TYR A 24 -0.03 18.85 -12.56
N VAL A 25 0.23 19.87 -13.37
CA VAL A 25 1.57 20.39 -13.63
C VAL A 25 1.75 21.65 -12.78
N PRO A 26 2.83 21.80 -11.99
CA PRO A 26 3.03 22.97 -11.15
C PRO A 26 2.98 24.27 -11.97
N HIS A 27 2.15 25.22 -11.52
CA HIS A 27 2.07 26.55 -12.14
C HIS A 27 3.42 27.29 -12.00
N PRO A 28 3.85 28.14 -12.95
CA PRO A 28 5.14 28.84 -12.86
C PRO A 28 5.33 29.67 -11.58
N LEU A 29 4.25 30.26 -11.02
CA LEU A 29 4.32 30.92 -9.70
C LEU A 29 4.66 29.95 -8.57
N CYS A 30 4.17 28.72 -8.61
CA CYS A 30 4.50 27.69 -7.63
C CYS A 30 5.96 27.23 -7.80
N LEU A 31 6.48 27.16 -9.03
CA LEU A 31 7.90 26.86 -9.27
C LEU A 31 8.81 27.93 -8.66
N GLN A 32 8.47 29.21 -8.82
CA GLN A 32 9.21 30.32 -8.20
C GLN A 32 9.16 30.24 -6.67
N ALA A 33 7.97 30.06 -6.10
CA ALA A 33 7.81 29.89 -4.66
C ALA A 33 8.61 28.69 -4.14
N ALA A 34 8.53 27.53 -4.81
CA ALA A 34 9.26 26.33 -4.44
C ALA A 34 10.78 26.55 -4.50
N ALA A 35 11.30 27.27 -5.50
CA ALA A 35 12.71 27.61 -5.59
C ALA A 35 13.20 28.45 -4.39
N GLU A 36 12.37 29.37 -3.88
CA GLU A 36 12.68 30.11 -2.64
C GLU A 36 12.72 29.19 -1.42
N VAL A 37 11.73 28.31 -1.28
CA VAL A 37 11.66 27.34 -0.18
C VAL A 37 12.86 26.38 -0.23
N GLN A 38 13.22 25.89 -1.41
CA GLN A 38 14.38 25.02 -1.62
C GLN A 38 15.68 25.72 -1.21
N ARG A 39 15.88 26.99 -1.59
CA ARG A 39 17.04 27.79 -1.13
C ARG A 39 17.08 27.92 0.38
N TYR A 40 15.94 28.19 1.01
CA TYR A 40 15.85 28.28 2.47
C TYR A 40 16.22 26.95 3.13
N ILE A 41 15.61 25.85 2.72
CA ILE A 41 15.88 24.51 3.25
C ILE A 41 17.35 24.13 3.06
N ALA A 42 17.94 24.41 1.89
CA ALA A 42 19.34 24.14 1.61
C ALA A 42 20.30 24.94 2.52
N SER A 43 19.90 26.10 3.03
CA SER A 43 20.71 26.88 3.99
C SER A 43 20.64 26.39 5.44
N ARG A 44 19.80 25.39 5.75
CA ARG A 44 19.60 24.86 7.12
C ARG A 44 20.51 23.66 7.38
N GLU A 45 21.74 23.93 7.77
CA GLU A 45 22.70 22.88 8.14
C GLU A 45 22.23 22.02 9.32
N ASP A 46 21.47 22.61 10.24
CA ASP A 46 20.88 21.97 11.41
C ASP A 46 19.85 20.88 11.06
N TRP A 47 19.32 20.87 9.83
CA TRP A 47 18.33 19.88 9.38
C TRP A 47 18.91 18.85 8.43
N ARG A 48 20.20 18.93 8.11
CA ARG A 48 20.83 18.19 7.00
C ARG A 48 20.59 16.68 7.07
N GLU A 49 20.80 16.07 8.24
CA GLU A 49 20.62 14.62 8.41
C GLU A 49 19.16 14.18 8.21
N GLU A 50 18.21 14.94 8.73
CA GLU A 50 16.79 14.60 8.58
C GLU A 50 16.32 14.82 7.15
N LEU A 51 16.75 15.91 6.51
CA LEU A 51 16.42 16.23 5.13
C LEU A 51 17.02 15.24 4.15
N GLN A 52 18.19 14.66 4.45
CA GLN A 52 18.76 13.59 3.64
C GLN A 52 17.85 12.37 3.58
N ARG A 53 17.14 12.03 4.67
CA ARG A 53 16.20 10.90 4.71
C ARG A 53 14.92 11.11 3.89
N GLY A 54 14.71 12.32 3.37
CA GLY A 54 13.58 12.64 2.53
C GLY A 54 12.39 13.24 3.30
N LYS A 55 11.82 14.33 2.77
CA LYS A 55 10.60 14.96 3.30
C LYS A 55 9.79 15.63 2.20
N MET A 56 8.46 15.66 2.36
CA MET A 56 7.56 16.38 1.47
C MET A 56 7.42 17.84 1.93
N PHE A 57 7.56 18.77 1.00
CA PHE A 57 7.31 20.19 1.19
C PHE A 57 6.20 20.65 0.24
N GLY A 58 5.52 21.74 0.62
CA GLY A 58 4.45 22.32 -0.18
C GLY A 58 4.50 23.82 -0.19
N VAL A 59 4.06 24.40 -1.30
CA VAL A 59 3.86 25.84 -1.46
C VAL A 59 2.43 26.12 -1.90
N LEU A 60 1.87 27.20 -1.37
CA LEU A 60 0.57 27.72 -1.79
C LEU A 60 0.72 29.19 -2.15
N VAL A 61 0.55 29.50 -3.43
CA VAL A 61 0.49 30.88 -3.91
C VAL A 61 -0.88 31.44 -3.53
N VAL A 62 -0.88 32.64 -2.95
CA VAL A 62 -2.08 33.30 -2.45
C VAL A 62 -2.08 34.78 -2.82
N THR A 63 -3.26 35.39 -2.79
CA THR A 63 -3.40 36.85 -2.71
C THR A 63 -3.95 37.24 -1.35
N ASP A 64 -3.41 38.31 -0.76
CA ASP A 64 -3.99 38.91 0.44
C ASP A 64 -5.21 39.78 0.13
N THR A 65 -5.79 40.38 1.17
CA THR A 65 -6.96 41.27 1.08
C THR A 65 -6.70 42.53 0.25
N ASP A 66 -5.44 42.95 0.09
CA ASP A 66 -5.05 44.08 -0.76
C ASP A 66 -4.80 43.64 -2.22
N GLY A 67 -5.03 42.36 -2.55
CA GLY A 67 -4.74 41.79 -3.87
C GLY A 67 -3.25 41.57 -4.13
N LYS A 68 -2.37 41.74 -3.13
CA LYS A 68 -0.93 41.53 -3.30
C LYS A 68 -0.62 40.04 -3.23
N ARG A 69 0.18 39.59 -4.18
CA ARG A 69 0.59 38.19 -4.30
C ARG A 69 1.66 37.84 -3.26
N GLY A 70 1.64 36.59 -2.83
CA GLY A 70 2.66 36.01 -1.97
C GLY A 70 2.53 34.49 -1.97
N PHE A 71 3.29 33.83 -1.11
CA PHE A 71 3.17 32.39 -0.94
C PHE A 71 3.30 31.97 0.53
N LEU A 72 2.73 30.82 0.83
CA LEU A 72 2.88 30.09 2.08
C LEU A 72 3.73 28.85 1.82
N ALA A 73 4.46 28.39 2.83
CA ALA A 73 5.26 27.18 2.78
C ALA A 73 4.88 26.23 3.92
N ALA A 74 4.89 24.92 3.67
CA ALA A 74 4.66 23.88 4.65
C ALA A 74 5.52 22.64 4.37
N PHE A 75 5.57 21.71 5.32
CA PHE A 75 6.20 20.39 5.20
C PHE A 75 5.28 19.30 5.75
N SER A 76 5.51 18.02 5.45
CA SER A 76 4.74 16.90 6.02
C SER A 76 5.26 16.46 7.38
N GLY A 77 4.36 16.18 8.34
CA GLY A 77 4.73 15.70 9.68
C GLY A 77 5.48 16.77 10.48
N ASN A 78 6.52 16.34 11.22
CA ASN A 78 7.46 17.21 11.95
C ASN A 78 8.78 17.41 11.19
N LEU A 79 9.56 18.40 11.63
CA LEU A 79 10.90 18.71 11.12
C LEU A 79 11.77 19.15 12.30
N ALA A 80 12.94 18.54 12.46
CA ALA A 80 13.86 18.77 13.57
C ALA A 80 13.20 18.65 14.95
N GLY A 81 12.34 17.63 15.12
CA GLY A 81 11.66 17.34 16.39
C GLY A 81 10.51 18.30 16.76
N THR A 82 10.17 19.27 15.89
CA THR A 82 9.11 20.24 16.13
C THR A 82 8.22 20.46 14.91
N ASN A 83 6.99 20.89 15.14
CA ASN A 83 6.06 21.32 14.09
C ASN A 83 6.08 22.85 13.87
N ARG A 84 6.83 23.60 14.68
CA ARG A 84 6.87 25.06 14.64
C ARG A 84 8.22 25.56 14.14
N HIS A 85 8.17 26.20 12.99
CA HIS A 85 9.30 26.87 12.37
C HIS A 85 8.81 28.21 11.83
N GLU A 86 9.62 29.26 11.97
CA GLU A 86 9.21 30.63 11.57
C GLU A 86 8.89 30.75 10.07
N TYR A 87 9.54 29.94 9.24
CA TYR A 87 9.38 29.96 7.79
C TYR A 87 8.16 29.17 7.28
N PHE A 88 7.59 28.27 8.09
CA PHE A 88 6.56 27.32 7.68
C PHE A 88 5.27 27.47 8.48
N VAL A 89 4.13 27.38 7.80
CA VAL A 89 2.82 27.52 8.45
C VAL A 89 2.68 26.53 9.62
N PRO A 90 2.04 26.94 10.72
CA PRO A 90 1.85 26.06 11.87
C PRO A 90 1.01 24.82 11.52
N PRO A 91 1.07 23.75 12.33
CA PRO A 91 0.19 22.61 12.16
C PRO A 91 -1.27 23.00 12.37
N VAL A 92 -2.20 22.24 11.77
CA VAL A 92 -3.65 22.41 12.00
C VAL A 92 -3.95 22.25 13.49
N TYR A 93 -3.40 21.20 14.09
CA TYR A 93 -3.41 20.92 15.52
C TYR A 93 -2.01 20.53 15.98
N ASP A 94 -1.58 21.03 17.15
CA ASP A 94 -0.21 20.89 17.63
C ASP A 94 -0.11 19.83 18.74
N MET A 95 -0.03 18.57 18.34
CA MET A 95 0.03 17.40 19.24
C MET A 95 1.34 17.26 20.02
N LEU A 96 2.39 18.01 19.67
CA LEU A 96 3.70 17.94 20.33
C LEU A 96 3.78 18.83 21.59
N ARG A 97 2.71 19.55 21.93
CA ARG A 97 2.67 20.42 23.11
C ARG A 97 2.84 19.61 24.40
N PRO A 98 3.77 19.99 25.31
CA PRO A 98 4.11 19.19 26.50
C PRO A 98 2.94 18.85 27.43
N ASP A 99 1.92 19.69 27.51
CA ASP A 99 0.75 19.51 28.40
C ASP A 99 -0.53 19.07 27.68
N ASP A 100 -0.42 18.62 26.42
CA ASP A 100 -1.60 18.24 25.66
C ASP A 100 -2.23 16.94 26.17
N PHE A 101 -3.54 16.79 25.95
CA PHE A 101 -4.25 15.55 26.30
C PHE A 101 -3.60 14.32 25.64
N PHE A 102 -3.08 14.49 24.42
CA PHE A 102 -2.42 13.43 23.67
C PHE A 102 -1.17 12.89 24.38
N ARG A 103 -0.29 13.77 24.88
CA ARG A 103 0.92 13.38 25.62
C ARG A 103 0.61 12.65 26.92
N ARG A 104 -0.43 13.09 27.64
CA ARG A 104 -0.87 12.43 28.87
C ARG A 104 -1.44 11.04 28.58
N GLY A 105 -2.24 10.90 27.53
CA GLY A 105 -2.76 9.61 27.08
C GLY A 105 -1.67 8.65 26.60
N GLU A 106 -0.68 9.14 25.84
CA GLU A 106 0.49 8.34 25.44
C GLU A 106 1.23 7.81 26.67
N ALA A 107 1.51 8.66 27.66
CA ALA A 107 2.19 8.25 28.88
C ALA A 107 1.42 7.17 29.67
N GLU A 108 0.08 7.24 29.69
CA GLU A 108 -0.77 6.21 30.31
C GLU A 108 -0.70 4.88 29.56
N ILE A 109 -0.75 4.91 28.23
CA ILE A 109 -0.61 3.74 27.36
C ILE A 109 0.78 3.11 27.50
N ASP A 110 1.83 3.92 27.57
CA ASP A 110 3.21 3.47 27.78
C ASP A 110 3.38 2.83 29.15
N ALA A 111 2.83 3.44 30.21
CA ALA A 111 2.83 2.87 31.55
C ALA A 111 2.09 1.52 31.60
N LEU A 112 0.97 1.38 30.89
CA LEU A 112 0.25 0.13 30.78
C LEU A 112 1.04 -0.93 29.98
N SER A 113 1.77 -0.52 28.94
CA SER A 113 2.66 -1.40 28.16
C SER A 113 3.78 -1.96 29.05
N VAL A 114 4.42 -1.12 29.86
CA VAL A 114 5.42 -1.55 30.85
C VAL A 114 4.81 -2.52 31.85
N ARG A 115 3.59 -2.27 32.34
CA ARG A 115 2.89 -3.19 33.28
C ARG A 115 2.58 -4.54 32.66
N ILE A 116 2.17 -4.58 31.39
CA ILE A 116 1.94 -5.83 30.65
C ILE A 116 3.24 -6.62 30.56
N GLU A 117 4.33 -5.98 30.14
CA GLU A 117 5.64 -6.62 30.04
C GLU A 117 6.12 -7.15 31.41
N GLN A 118 5.98 -6.37 32.48
CA GLN A 118 6.30 -6.80 33.84
C GLN A 118 5.46 -7.98 34.30
N ALA A 119 4.16 -8.03 33.97
CA ALA A 119 3.27 -9.13 34.33
C ALA A 119 3.61 -10.41 33.57
N GLU A 120 3.93 -10.30 32.28
CA GLU A 120 4.36 -11.40 31.42
C GLU A 120 5.69 -12.00 31.89
N GLN A 121 6.63 -11.15 32.31
CA GLN A 121 7.96 -11.55 32.77
C GLN A 121 8.02 -11.86 34.28
N SER A 122 6.91 -11.68 35.01
CA SER A 122 6.90 -11.94 36.44
C SER A 122 7.20 -13.41 36.75
N GLU A 123 7.96 -13.66 37.82
CA GLU A 123 8.31 -15.01 38.27
C GLU A 123 7.06 -15.89 38.39
N ARG A 124 5.97 -15.33 38.95
CA ARG A 124 4.67 -16.01 39.08
C ARG A 124 4.12 -16.53 37.75
N THR A 125 4.13 -15.70 36.69
CA THR A 125 3.61 -16.08 35.36
C THR A 125 4.52 -17.10 34.69
N VAL A 126 5.83 -16.89 34.75
CA VAL A 126 6.83 -17.79 34.16
C VAL A 126 6.78 -19.17 34.82
N GLU A 127 6.75 -19.21 36.15
CA GLU A 127 6.63 -20.45 36.93
C GLU A 127 5.32 -21.18 36.69
N ALA A 128 4.19 -20.45 36.66
CA ALA A 128 2.88 -21.06 36.38
C ALA A 128 2.82 -21.68 34.99
N LYS A 129 3.39 -21.00 33.98
CA LYS A 129 3.47 -21.53 32.61
C LYS A 129 4.35 -22.78 32.53
N ALA A 130 5.54 -22.72 33.13
CA ALA A 130 6.46 -23.86 33.17
C ALA A 130 5.84 -25.06 33.93
N ALA A 131 5.14 -24.81 35.04
CA ALA A 131 4.44 -25.84 35.80
C ALA A 131 3.31 -26.49 35.00
N MET A 132 2.54 -25.71 34.23
CA MET A 132 1.52 -26.22 33.33
C MET A 132 2.12 -27.11 32.22
N GLU A 133 3.18 -26.64 31.56
CA GLU A 133 3.88 -27.39 30.52
C GLU A 133 4.48 -28.70 31.06
N LEU A 134 5.10 -28.65 32.25
CA LEU A 134 5.64 -29.82 32.93
C LEU A 134 4.55 -30.81 33.33
N ALA A 135 3.41 -30.35 33.85
CA ALA A 135 2.28 -31.21 34.21
C ALA A 135 1.72 -31.94 32.97
N ARG A 136 1.57 -31.24 31.84
CA ARG A 136 1.14 -31.83 30.55
C ARG A 136 2.14 -32.87 30.05
N HIS A 137 3.43 -32.55 30.09
CA HIS A 137 4.49 -33.48 29.68
C HIS A 137 4.49 -34.73 30.56
N ARG A 138 4.46 -34.56 31.89
CA ARG A 138 4.40 -35.65 32.87
C ARG A 138 3.17 -36.53 32.65
N GLN A 139 2.01 -35.94 32.37
CA GLN A 139 0.79 -36.69 32.07
C GLN A 139 1.00 -37.59 30.84
N GLN A 140 1.52 -37.02 29.75
CA GLN A 140 1.77 -37.75 28.51
C GLN A 140 2.76 -38.90 28.70
N GLU A 141 3.91 -38.63 29.34
CA GLU A 141 4.95 -39.63 29.59
C GLU A 141 4.47 -40.76 30.50
N GLN A 142 3.85 -40.44 31.64
CA GLN A 142 3.43 -41.47 32.60
C GLN A 142 2.30 -42.34 32.06
N ILE A 143 1.35 -41.76 31.30
CA ILE A 143 0.31 -42.56 30.63
C ILE A 143 0.93 -43.44 29.55
N ALA A 144 1.90 -42.94 28.78
CA ALA A 144 2.59 -43.73 27.76
C ALA A 144 3.36 -44.90 28.38
N ALA A 145 4.15 -44.64 29.43
CA ALA A 145 4.90 -45.66 30.17
C ALA A 145 3.96 -46.72 30.78
N ALA A 146 2.86 -46.31 31.40
CA ALA A 146 1.87 -47.24 31.96
C ALA A 146 1.21 -48.11 30.88
N LYS A 147 0.87 -47.54 29.72
CA LYS A 147 0.34 -48.30 28.56
C LYS A 147 1.36 -49.30 28.02
N GLU A 148 2.65 -48.94 28.01
CA GLU A 148 3.72 -49.84 27.58
C GLU A 148 3.92 -51.00 28.55
N ALA A 149 3.97 -50.72 29.86
CA ALA A 149 4.02 -51.74 30.89
C ALA A 149 2.83 -52.71 30.81
N MET A 150 1.62 -52.20 30.54
CA MET A 150 0.43 -53.04 30.32
C MET A 150 0.55 -53.91 29.05
N ARG A 151 1.16 -53.42 27.97
CA ARG A 151 1.41 -54.23 26.76
C ARG A 151 2.36 -55.39 27.05
N GLN A 152 3.45 -55.12 27.75
CA GLN A 152 4.41 -56.15 28.16
C GLN A 152 3.81 -57.15 29.14
N SER A 153 3.02 -56.67 30.10
CA SER A 153 2.30 -57.53 31.04
C SER A 153 1.28 -58.42 30.34
N LYS A 154 0.51 -57.87 29.39
CA LYS A 154 -0.40 -58.65 28.54
C LYS A 154 0.36 -59.78 27.83
N ALA A 155 1.49 -59.49 27.21
CA ALA A 155 2.31 -60.51 26.53
C ALA A 155 2.80 -61.60 27.49
N ARG A 156 3.25 -61.25 28.71
CA ARG A 156 3.61 -62.21 29.76
C ARG A 156 2.43 -63.07 30.20
N ARG A 157 1.26 -62.47 30.39
CA ARG A 157 0.04 -63.20 30.76
C ARG A 157 -0.45 -64.12 29.65
N ASP A 158 -0.31 -63.72 28.38
CA ASP A 158 -0.64 -64.55 27.22
C ASP A 158 0.33 -65.77 27.15
N ALA A 159 1.62 -65.58 27.40
CA ALA A 159 2.60 -66.67 27.48
C ALA A 159 2.34 -67.63 28.67
N ARG A 160 1.99 -67.10 29.85
CA ARG A 160 1.60 -67.90 31.03
C ARG A 160 0.32 -68.72 30.80
N ARG A 161 -0.67 -68.15 30.12
CA ARG A 161 -1.88 -68.91 29.68
C ARG A 161 -1.51 -70.05 28.73
N ALA A 162 -0.61 -69.81 27.78
CA ALA A 162 -0.15 -70.85 26.85
C ALA A 162 0.63 -71.98 27.55
N ALA A 163 1.29 -71.69 28.68
CA ALA A 163 2.00 -72.65 29.51
C ALA A 163 1.10 -73.47 30.47
N GLY A 164 -0.22 -73.25 30.45
CA GLY A 164 -1.19 -74.02 31.24
C GLY A 164 -1.49 -73.49 32.65
N GLU A 165 -1.11 -72.24 32.95
CA GLU A 165 -1.43 -71.60 34.23
C GLU A 165 -2.94 -71.23 34.34
N ASP A 166 -3.49 -71.29 35.56
CA ASP A 166 -4.90 -70.96 35.85
C ASP A 166 -5.27 -69.53 35.34
N PRO A 167 -6.30 -69.38 34.50
CA PRO A 167 -6.75 -68.08 34.02
C PRO A 167 -7.27 -67.12 35.09
N ALA A 168 -7.81 -67.61 36.21
CA ALA A 168 -8.44 -66.78 37.24
C ALA A 168 -7.51 -65.69 37.82
N PRO A 169 -6.29 -65.99 38.30
CA PRO A 169 -5.35 -64.96 38.77
C PRO A 169 -4.91 -63.98 37.67
N LEU A 170 -4.80 -64.43 36.42
CA LEU A 170 -4.36 -63.61 35.27
C LEU A 170 -5.43 -62.59 34.83
N ILE A 171 -6.70 -62.91 35.04
CA ILE A 171 -7.84 -61.98 34.83
C ILE A 171 -7.83 -60.90 35.92
N LEU A 172 -7.63 -61.28 37.17
CA LEU A 172 -7.56 -60.35 38.30
C LEU A 172 -6.38 -59.38 38.17
N GLU A 173 -5.22 -59.87 37.71
CA GLU A 173 -4.04 -59.05 37.37
C GLU A 173 -4.41 -57.99 36.32
N SER A 174 -5.09 -58.39 35.23
CA SER A 174 -5.54 -57.45 34.19
C SER A 174 -6.53 -56.40 34.69
N GLN A 175 -7.44 -56.78 35.58
CA GLN A 175 -8.44 -55.87 36.14
C GLN A 175 -7.78 -54.84 37.06
N ARG A 176 -6.81 -55.27 37.88
CA ARG A 176 -6.00 -54.38 38.73
C ARG A 176 -5.22 -53.36 37.91
N GLU A 177 -4.50 -53.81 36.87
CA GLU A 177 -3.75 -52.92 35.98
C GLU A 177 -4.62 -51.85 35.29
N ARG A 178 -5.82 -52.23 34.85
CA ARG A 178 -6.79 -51.29 34.26
C ARG A 178 -7.27 -50.26 35.29
N ALA A 179 -7.59 -50.70 36.51
CA ALA A 179 -7.99 -49.81 37.59
C ALA A 179 -6.84 -48.86 37.99
N ASP A 180 -5.61 -49.34 38.04
CA ASP A 180 -4.42 -48.53 38.33
C ASP A 180 -4.15 -47.48 37.26
N LEU A 181 -4.25 -47.85 35.97
CA LEU A 181 -4.14 -46.88 34.88
C LEU A 181 -5.23 -45.82 34.96
N GLN A 182 -6.47 -46.20 35.30
CA GLN A 182 -7.57 -45.25 35.41
C GLN A 182 -7.38 -44.27 36.58
N ARG A 183 -6.92 -44.76 37.75
CA ARG A 183 -6.53 -43.92 38.88
C ARG A 183 -5.39 -42.97 38.54
N LEU A 184 -4.36 -43.47 37.84
CA LEU A 184 -3.23 -42.67 37.38
C LEU A 184 -3.68 -41.54 36.44
N LYS A 185 -4.53 -41.85 35.46
CA LYS A 185 -5.09 -40.85 34.54
C LYS A 185 -5.88 -39.78 35.26
N GLN A 186 -6.73 -40.17 36.22
CA GLN A 186 -7.55 -39.22 36.97
C GLN A 186 -6.67 -38.23 37.76
N ARG A 187 -5.69 -38.74 38.51
CA ARG A 187 -4.75 -37.89 39.27
C ARG A 187 -3.96 -36.94 38.37
N LEU A 188 -3.37 -37.45 37.29
CA LEU A 188 -2.59 -36.61 36.35
C LEU A 188 -3.47 -35.58 35.62
N ARG A 189 -4.75 -35.89 35.42
CA ARG A 189 -5.72 -34.94 34.86
C ARG A 189 -6.00 -33.81 35.85
N GLU A 190 -6.23 -34.12 37.12
CA GLU A 190 -6.43 -33.12 38.17
C GLU A 190 -5.20 -32.21 38.34
N ASP A 191 -3.98 -32.78 38.29
CA ASP A 191 -2.73 -32.03 38.34
C ASP A 191 -2.61 -31.03 37.17
N VAL A 192 -2.94 -31.47 35.95
CA VAL A 192 -2.95 -30.62 34.75
C VAL A 192 -4.02 -29.54 34.86
N GLU A 193 -5.26 -29.90 35.22
CA GLU A 193 -6.37 -28.94 35.36
C GLU A 193 -6.05 -27.86 36.40
N GLN A 194 -5.38 -28.21 37.50
CA GLN A 194 -4.96 -27.25 38.51
C GLN A 194 -3.86 -26.31 37.99
N ALA A 195 -2.85 -26.83 37.30
CA ALA A 195 -1.76 -26.03 36.75
C ALA A 195 -2.25 -25.10 35.63
N GLU A 196 -3.13 -25.61 34.76
CA GLU A 196 -3.80 -24.83 33.71
C GLU A 196 -4.64 -23.71 34.29
N LYS A 197 -5.43 -23.97 35.33
CA LYS A 197 -6.24 -22.94 35.99
C LYS A 197 -5.39 -21.79 36.52
N ARG A 198 -4.26 -22.11 37.19
CA ARG A 198 -3.35 -21.09 37.73
C ARG A 198 -2.75 -20.22 36.64
N TYR A 199 -2.31 -20.82 35.54
CA TYR A 199 -1.77 -20.06 34.41
C TYR A 199 -2.87 -19.23 33.71
N ALA A 200 -4.05 -19.80 33.50
CA ALA A 200 -5.18 -19.13 32.87
C ALA A 200 -5.65 -17.88 33.65
N GLU A 201 -5.62 -17.91 34.98
CA GLU A 201 -5.95 -16.74 35.82
C GLU A 201 -4.98 -15.57 35.61
N LEU A 202 -3.68 -15.85 35.43
CA LEU A 202 -2.65 -14.84 35.16
C LEU A 202 -2.72 -14.34 33.71
N GLU A 203 -2.92 -15.26 32.76
CA GLU A 203 -3.08 -14.94 31.35
C GLU A 203 -4.31 -14.06 31.11
N ALA A 204 -5.43 -14.34 31.79
CA ALA A 204 -6.64 -13.52 31.72
C ALA A 204 -6.41 -12.08 32.21
N GLN A 205 -5.58 -11.88 33.24
CA GLN A 205 -5.23 -10.53 33.72
C GLN A 205 -4.38 -9.77 32.70
N ILE A 206 -3.39 -10.44 32.10
CA ILE A 206 -2.55 -9.88 31.04
C ILE A 206 -3.41 -9.51 29.83
N GLU A 207 -4.34 -10.37 29.43
CA GLU A 207 -5.21 -10.13 28.29
C GLU A 207 -6.22 -8.99 28.56
N ALA A 208 -6.74 -8.88 29.79
CA ALA A 208 -7.54 -7.73 30.20
C ALA A 208 -6.76 -6.41 30.07
N MET A 209 -5.50 -6.38 30.50
CA MET A 209 -4.64 -5.19 30.35
C MET A 209 -4.34 -4.88 28.88
N ARG A 210 -4.12 -5.90 28.02
CA ARG A 210 -3.93 -5.72 26.58
C ARG A 210 -5.18 -5.15 25.90
N SER A 211 -6.35 -5.67 26.25
CA SER A 211 -7.63 -5.15 25.76
C SER A 211 -7.85 -3.70 26.18
N GLU A 212 -7.52 -3.37 27.43
CA GLU A 212 -7.62 -2.00 27.94
C GLU A 212 -6.65 -1.05 27.23
N ARG A 213 -5.40 -1.47 27.01
CA ARG A 213 -4.41 -0.69 26.25
C ARG A 213 -4.90 -0.41 24.83
N HIS A 214 -5.45 -1.43 24.17
CA HIS A 214 -6.01 -1.28 22.82
C HIS A 214 -7.17 -0.29 22.81
N ARG A 215 -8.09 -0.38 23.79
CA ARG A 215 -9.22 0.54 23.94
C ARG A 215 -8.76 1.98 24.15
N LEU A 216 -7.87 2.24 25.11
CA LEU A 216 -7.32 3.57 25.40
C LEU A 216 -6.60 4.16 24.18
N SER A 217 -5.80 3.35 23.48
CA SER A 217 -5.13 3.79 22.24
C SER A 217 -6.11 4.20 21.15
N ALA A 218 -7.17 3.41 20.94
CA ALA A 218 -8.20 3.72 19.95
C ALA A 218 -8.98 5.00 20.31
N GLU A 219 -9.38 5.15 21.58
CA GLU A 219 -10.08 6.34 22.09
C GLU A 219 -9.21 7.60 21.95
N LEU A 220 -7.94 7.52 22.35
CA LEU A 220 -6.98 8.62 22.24
C LEU A 220 -6.79 9.07 20.79
N GLN A 221 -6.67 8.12 19.85
CA GLN A 221 -6.57 8.42 18.43
C GLN A 221 -7.84 9.09 17.90
N MET A 222 -9.03 8.64 18.31
CA MET A 222 -10.29 9.26 17.87
C MET A 222 -10.43 10.68 18.40
N GLU A 223 -10.05 10.92 19.66
CA GLU A 223 -10.04 12.28 20.21
C GLU A 223 -9.03 13.17 19.47
N LEU A 224 -7.84 12.67 19.15
CA LEU A 224 -6.86 13.38 18.32
C LEU A 224 -7.45 13.80 16.98
N PHE A 225 -8.05 12.86 16.24
CA PHE A 225 -8.65 13.16 14.95
C PHE A 225 -9.80 14.17 15.03
N ALA A 226 -10.57 14.16 16.11
CA ALA A 226 -11.62 15.15 16.35
C ALA A 226 -11.06 16.57 16.57
N ARG A 227 -9.81 16.72 17.07
CA ARG A 227 -9.15 18.03 17.21
C ARG A 227 -8.67 18.62 15.89
N PHE A 228 -8.47 17.79 14.86
CA PHE A 228 -8.09 18.26 13.52
C PHE A 228 -9.32 18.78 12.77
N ARG A 229 -9.69 20.02 13.07
CA ARG A 229 -10.80 20.73 12.45
C ARG A 229 -10.34 21.46 11.18
N MET A 230 -10.83 21.00 10.03
CA MET A 230 -10.47 21.49 8.70
C MET A 230 -11.50 22.51 8.23
N LEU A 231 -11.05 23.63 7.67
CA LEU A 231 -11.88 24.63 7.02
C LEU A 231 -11.93 24.41 5.51
N ASN A 232 -13.03 24.82 4.90
CA ASN A 232 -13.09 25.03 3.45
C ASN A 232 -13.12 26.52 3.08
N ALA A 233 -13.10 26.82 1.79
CA ALA A 233 -13.09 28.20 1.29
C ALA A 233 -14.40 28.96 1.54
N ARG A 234 -15.50 28.27 1.87
CA ARG A 234 -16.76 28.90 2.33
C ARG A 234 -16.75 29.22 3.83
N GLY A 235 -15.73 28.81 4.57
CA GLY A 235 -15.65 28.96 6.03
C GLY A 235 -16.42 27.89 6.81
N GLU A 236 -16.86 26.81 6.16
CA GLU A 236 -17.44 25.65 6.84
C GLU A 236 -16.33 24.80 7.46
N GLU A 237 -16.63 24.11 8.56
CA GLU A 237 -15.67 23.30 9.31
C GLU A 237 -16.12 21.85 9.45
N LYS A 238 -15.19 20.90 9.32
CA LYS A 238 -15.38 19.47 9.62
C LYS A 238 -14.14 18.88 10.27
N ASP A 239 -14.31 17.93 11.18
CA ASP A 239 -13.17 17.16 11.70
C ASP A 239 -12.79 15.97 10.78
N LEU A 240 -11.66 15.33 11.09
CA LEU A 240 -11.19 14.19 10.32
C LEU A 240 -12.12 12.97 10.43
N CYS A 241 -12.80 12.75 11.56
CA CYS A 241 -13.74 11.64 11.70
C CYS A 241 -14.90 11.78 10.72
N GLU A 242 -15.48 12.98 10.61
CA GLU A 242 -16.53 13.31 9.63
C GLU A 242 -16.06 13.11 8.18
N LEU A 243 -14.85 13.57 7.86
CA LEU A 243 -14.28 13.51 6.51
C LEU A 243 -13.92 12.08 6.07
N PHE A 244 -13.54 11.22 7.01
CA PHE A 244 -13.16 9.84 6.74
C PHE A 244 -14.31 8.84 6.87
N ALA A 245 -15.48 9.25 7.37
CA ALA A 245 -16.64 8.37 7.57
C ALA A 245 -17.10 7.63 6.30
N GLN A 246 -16.90 8.21 5.11
CA GLN A 246 -17.26 7.58 3.82
C GLN A 246 -16.12 6.80 3.17
N THR A 247 -14.93 6.78 3.79
CA THR A 247 -13.82 5.98 3.29
C THR A 247 -14.03 4.51 3.65
N PRO A 248 -13.41 3.55 2.92
CA PRO A 248 -13.55 2.13 3.23
C PRO A 248 -13.09 1.75 4.64
N GLN A 249 -12.18 2.52 5.23
CA GLN A 249 -11.68 2.30 6.58
C GLN A 249 -12.56 2.96 7.65
N HIS A 250 -13.44 3.90 7.27
CA HIS A 250 -14.27 4.75 8.14
C HIS A 250 -13.52 5.59 9.18
N VAL A 251 -12.21 5.38 9.33
CA VAL A 251 -11.35 5.94 10.36
C VAL A 251 -10.13 6.58 9.69
N PRO A 252 -9.69 7.78 10.13
CA PRO A 252 -8.48 8.40 9.62
C PRO A 252 -7.23 7.56 9.92
N PRO A 253 -6.27 7.45 8.98
CA PRO A 253 -4.95 6.90 9.26
C PRO A 253 -4.10 7.88 10.08
N ALA A 254 -3.07 7.38 10.76
CA ALA A 254 -2.12 8.21 11.48
C ALA A 254 -1.47 9.29 10.58
N GLY A 255 -1.28 10.49 11.14
CA GLY A 255 -0.75 11.66 10.41
C GLY A 255 -1.71 12.28 9.38
N ALA A 256 -2.98 11.85 9.33
CA ALA A 256 -4.01 12.57 8.58
C ALA A 256 -4.12 14.02 9.08
N GLY A 257 -4.20 14.97 8.15
CA GLY A 257 -4.21 16.40 8.47
C GLY A 257 -2.84 17.06 8.68
N GLU A 258 -1.76 16.29 8.76
CA GLU A 258 -0.39 16.81 8.94
C GLU A 258 0.41 16.99 7.64
N CYS A 259 -0.22 16.69 6.50
CA CYS A 259 0.39 16.89 5.18
C CYS A 259 0.55 18.39 4.86
N ALA A 260 1.46 18.73 3.94
CA ALA A 260 1.74 20.13 3.61
C ALA A 260 0.49 20.81 3.00
N ALA A 261 -0.17 20.17 2.05
CA ALA A 261 -1.38 20.65 1.39
C ALA A 261 -2.52 21.11 2.36
N PRO A 262 -3.04 20.26 3.28
CA PRO A 262 -4.04 20.71 4.26
C PRO A 262 -3.58 21.86 5.15
N LYS A 263 -2.32 21.85 5.63
CA LYS A 263 -1.78 22.93 6.49
C LYS A 263 -1.76 24.28 5.77
N LEU A 264 -1.37 24.30 4.50
CA LEU A 264 -1.35 25.49 3.67
C LEU A 264 -2.75 26.10 3.51
N LEU A 265 -3.73 25.28 3.09
CA LEU A 265 -5.11 25.73 2.90
C LEU A 265 -5.74 26.18 4.22
N GLN A 266 -5.55 25.42 5.29
CA GLN A 266 -6.04 25.77 6.62
C GLN A 266 -5.52 27.15 7.06
N TYR A 267 -4.21 27.40 6.90
CA TYR A 267 -3.63 28.69 7.26
C TYR A 267 -4.18 29.81 6.36
N ALA A 268 -4.32 29.58 5.06
CA ALA A 268 -4.88 30.56 4.13
C ALA A 268 -6.29 30.99 4.56
N TYR A 269 -7.19 30.03 4.82
CA TYR A 269 -8.57 30.29 5.23
C TYR A 269 -8.65 31.03 6.57
N ARG A 270 -7.85 30.64 7.57
CA ARG A 270 -7.82 31.31 8.89
C ARG A 270 -7.32 32.74 8.84
N ASN A 271 -6.59 33.13 7.79
CA ASN A 271 -6.01 34.46 7.63
C ASN A 271 -6.62 35.24 6.46
N SER A 272 -7.77 34.80 5.95
CA SER A 272 -8.49 35.44 4.82
C SER A 272 -7.61 35.64 3.57
N LEU A 273 -6.70 34.70 3.32
CA LEU A 273 -5.86 34.68 2.12
C LEU A 273 -6.56 33.86 1.04
N HIS A 274 -6.60 34.36 -0.19
CA HIS A 274 -7.24 33.69 -1.31
C HIS A 274 -6.24 32.75 -2.03
N PRO A 275 -6.48 31.43 -2.05
CA PRO A 275 -5.62 30.47 -2.74
C PRO A 275 -5.65 30.63 -4.26
N ILE A 276 -4.47 30.60 -4.90
CA ILE A 276 -4.31 30.76 -6.36
C ILE A 276 -3.85 29.45 -7.01
N ALA A 277 -2.75 28.87 -6.52
CA ALA A 277 -2.20 27.63 -7.04
C ALA A 277 -1.32 26.98 -5.99
N MET A 278 -1.16 25.66 -6.08
CA MET A 278 -0.33 24.91 -5.14
C MET A 278 0.58 23.91 -5.84
N ALA A 279 1.68 23.59 -5.17
CA ALA A 279 2.55 22.50 -5.58
C ALA A 279 3.22 21.86 -4.37
N GLU A 280 3.45 20.55 -4.42
CA GLU A 280 4.21 19.79 -3.42
C GLU A 280 5.43 19.16 -4.08
N PHE A 281 6.58 19.16 -3.40
CA PHE A 281 7.83 18.60 -3.90
C PHE A 281 8.55 17.79 -2.83
N TRP A 282 9.32 16.80 -3.28
CA TRP A 282 10.13 15.95 -2.40
C TRP A 282 11.54 16.51 -2.24
N TRP A 283 12.09 16.45 -1.03
CA TRP A 283 13.46 16.87 -0.75
C TRP A 283 14.21 15.79 0.02
N GLY A 284 15.23 15.21 -0.61
CA GLY A 284 16.11 14.19 -0.02
C GLY A 284 16.06 12.86 -0.76
N ASP A 285 16.58 11.82 -0.13
CA ASP A 285 16.59 10.46 -0.67
C ASP A 285 15.17 9.89 -0.76
N SER A 286 14.99 8.90 -1.63
CA SER A 286 13.72 8.16 -1.69
C SER A 286 13.54 7.33 -0.41
N PRO A 287 12.37 7.38 0.26
CA PRO A 287 12.15 6.53 1.41
C PRO A 287 12.09 5.07 0.96
N ALA A 288 12.45 4.16 1.86
CA ALA A 288 12.53 2.73 1.55
C ALA A 288 11.20 2.22 0.96
N GLY A 289 11.28 1.68 -0.26
CA GLY A 289 10.15 1.09 -0.96
C GLY A 289 9.33 2.04 -1.85
N GLU A 290 9.41 3.36 -1.66
CA GLU A 290 8.77 4.33 -2.56
C GLU A 290 9.73 4.74 -3.69
N VAL A 291 9.16 5.35 -4.73
CA VAL A 291 9.92 6.02 -5.81
C VAL A 291 9.70 7.51 -5.70
N ARG A 292 10.64 8.20 -5.06
CA ARG A 292 10.74 9.65 -4.96
C ARG A 292 12.10 10.11 -5.48
N ARG A 293 12.15 11.34 -5.96
CA ARG A 293 13.33 11.99 -6.50
C ARG A 293 13.44 13.37 -5.89
N HIS A 294 14.64 13.71 -5.45
CA HIS A 294 14.96 15.01 -4.88
C HIS A 294 14.58 16.14 -5.85
N GLY A 295 13.85 17.14 -5.35
CA GLY A 295 13.39 18.32 -6.09
C GLY A 295 12.18 18.10 -7.00
N GLU A 296 11.74 16.86 -7.22
CA GLU A 296 10.59 16.57 -8.09
C GLU A 296 9.26 16.89 -7.41
N PHE A 297 8.27 17.25 -8.22
CA PHE A 297 6.92 17.59 -7.77
C PHE A 297 5.98 16.37 -7.77
N TYR A 298 5.09 16.32 -6.78
CA TYR A 298 4.17 15.21 -6.59
C TYR A 298 2.75 15.70 -6.25
N PRO A 299 1.71 14.97 -6.67
CA PRO A 299 0.35 15.25 -6.23
C PRO A 299 0.17 14.91 -4.74
N ALA A 300 -0.88 15.48 -4.15
CA ALA A 300 -1.28 15.20 -2.79
C ALA A 300 -1.58 13.70 -2.61
N CYS A 301 -1.21 13.15 -1.45
CA CYS A 301 -1.37 11.72 -1.17
C CYS A 301 -2.85 11.30 -1.17
N THR A 302 -3.14 10.11 -1.69
CA THR A 302 -4.53 9.66 -1.85
C THR A 302 -5.16 9.09 -0.58
N GLY A 303 -4.36 8.63 0.37
CA GLY A 303 -4.82 7.98 1.59
C GLY A 303 -5.19 8.98 2.66
N LYS A 304 -4.34 10.00 2.87
CA LYS A 304 -4.55 11.03 3.89
C LYS A 304 -5.25 12.27 3.33
N CYS A 305 -4.84 12.77 2.17
CA CYS A 305 -5.37 14.05 1.66
C CYS A 305 -6.65 13.91 0.82
N LYS A 306 -6.89 12.78 0.16
CA LYS A 306 -8.09 12.61 -0.71
C LYS A 306 -9.43 12.71 0.02
N PRO A 307 -9.59 12.28 1.27
CA PRO A 307 -10.82 12.54 2.01
C PRO A 307 -10.95 13.99 2.49
N ILE A 308 -9.82 14.69 2.66
CA ILE A 308 -9.76 16.03 3.26
C ILE A 308 -9.89 17.14 2.19
N LEU A 309 -9.03 17.14 1.18
CA LEU A 309 -8.92 18.25 0.23
C LEU A 309 -10.20 18.51 -0.57
N PRO A 310 -10.96 17.51 -1.05
CA PRO A 310 -12.22 17.78 -1.75
C PRO A 310 -13.23 18.56 -0.91
N PHE A 311 -13.22 18.43 0.42
CA PHE A 311 -13.99 19.30 1.30
C PHE A 311 -13.35 20.68 1.40
N MET A 312 -12.05 20.77 1.67
CA MET A 312 -11.34 22.05 1.82
C MET A 312 -11.42 22.94 0.57
N LEU A 313 -11.51 22.34 -0.61
CA LEU A 313 -11.61 23.03 -1.90
C LEU A 313 -13.02 23.55 -2.21
N GLN A 314 -14.03 23.19 -1.43
CA GLN A 314 -15.39 23.66 -1.66
C GLN A 314 -15.49 25.17 -1.45
N GLY A 315 -15.93 25.88 -2.48
CA GLY A 315 -15.93 27.35 -2.53
C GLY A 315 -14.81 27.96 -3.35
N LEU A 316 -13.87 27.15 -3.87
CA LEU A 316 -12.89 27.58 -4.88
C LEU A 316 -13.32 27.15 -6.28
N ASP A 317 -12.92 27.95 -7.27
CA ASP A 317 -13.02 27.60 -8.68
C ASP A 317 -11.84 26.68 -9.06
N VAL A 318 -12.01 25.37 -8.91
CA VAL A 318 -10.93 24.38 -9.11
C VAL A 318 -10.96 23.81 -10.53
N GLU A 319 -9.78 23.50 -11.07
CA GLU A 319 -9.63 22.73 -12.30
C GLU A 319 -10.44 21.42 -12.23
N PRO A 320 -11.07 21.00 -13.34
CA PRO A 320 -11.80 19.73 -13.37
C PRO A 320 -10.82 18.57 -13.15
N ASN A 321 -11.32 17.47 -12.56
CA ASN A 321 -10.52 16.26 -12.41
C ASN A 321 -10.23 15.66 -13.80
N PRO A 322 -8.97 15.70 -14.28
CA PRO A 322 -8.63 15.31 -15.65
C PRO A 322 -8.87 13.81 -15.92
N LEU A 323 -9.01 13.00 -14.87
CA LEU A 323 -9.29 11.57 -14.99
C LEU A 323 -10.75 11.24 -15.33
N LEU A 324 -11.67 12.19 -15.20
CA LEU A 324 -13.11 11.98 -15.50
C LEU A 324 -13.48 12.32 -16.95
N GLU A 325 -12.65 13.06 -17.67
CA GLU A 325 -12.97 13.55 -19.02
C GLU A 325 -12.34 12.73 -20.15
N ILE A 326 -11.55 11.70 -19.83
CA ILE A 326 -10.89 10.88 -20.84
C ILE A 326 -11.91 10.02 -21.58
N ARG A 327 -12.14 10.32 -22.86
CA ARG A 327 -12.87 9.46 -23.81
C ARG A 327 -11.84 8.78 -24.72
N PRO A 328 -11.28 7.63 -24.31
CA PRO A 328 -10.31 6.94 -25.15
C PRO A 328 -10.99 6.44 -26.44
N PRO A 329 -10.25 6.35 -27.56
CA PRO A 329 -10.79 5.76 -28.78
C PRO A 329 -11.19 4.29 -28.57
N GLU A 330 -11.94 3.71 -29.50
CA GLU A 330 -12.26 2.28 -29.44
C GLU A 330 -11.01 1.42 -29.70
N PRO A 331 -10.91 0.23 -29.09
CA PRO A 331 -9.82 -0.69 -29.38
C PRO A 331 -9.93 -1.26 -30.79
N ARG A 332 -8.77 -1.35 -31.48
CA ARG A 332 -8.69 -1.93 -32.81
C ARG A 332 -8.67 -3.46 -32.71
N VAL A 333 -9.52 -4.14 -33.46
CA VAL A 333 -9.46 -5.61 -33.59
C VAL A 333 -8.27 -5.97 -34.50
N VAL A 334 -7.32 -6.75 -33.96
CA VAL A 334 -6.14 -7.25 -34.68
C VAL A 334 -6.43 -8.61 -35.31
N TRP A 335 -7.15 -9.46 -34.58
CA TRP A 335 -7.56 -10.78 -35.04
C TRP A 335 -8.80 -11.24 -34.29
N GLU A 336 -9.67 -11.99 -34.95
CA GLU A 336 -10.90 -12.47 -34.35
C GLU A 336 -11.30 -13.81 -34.99
N ASP A 337 -11.79 -14.74 -34.16
CA ASP A 337 -12.47 -15.95 -34.62
C ASP A 337 -13.73 -16.24 -33.79
N ALA A 338 -14.30 -17.44 -33.92
CA ALA A 338 -15.49 -17.85 -33.19
C ALA A 338 -15.31 -17.88 -31.65
N THR A 339 -14.09 -18.05 -31.15
CA THR A 339 -13.82 -18.36 -29.74
C THR A 339 -13.11 -17.24 -28.97
N LEU A 340 -12.34 -16.39 -29.64
CA LEU A 340 -11.56 -15.31 -29.03
C LEU A 340 -11.35 -14.11 -29.96
N VAL A 341 -10.88 -13.00 -29.38
CA VAL A 341 -10.46 -11.80 -30.12
C VAL A 341 -9.15 -11.27 -29.54
N VAL A 342 -8.24 -10.85 -30.42
CA VAL A 342 -7.04 -10.10 -30.09
C VAL A 342 -7.25 -8.65 -30.51
N ILE A 343 -7.09 -7.74 -29.57
CA ILE A 343 -7.26 -6.30 -29.76
C ILE A 343 -5.95 -5.57 -29.52
N ASP A 344 -5.85 -4.38 -30.09
CA ASP A 344 -4.88 -3.35 -29.75
C ASP A 344 -5.60 -2.29 -28.90
N LYS A 345 -5.32 -2.29 -27.60
CA LYS A 345 -5.96 -1.39 -26.64
C LYS A 345 -5.29 0.00 -26.73
N PRO A 346 -6.05 1.09 -26.89
CA PRO A 346 -5.48 2.43 -26.86
C PRO A 346 -5.04 2.83 -25.46
N SER A 347 -4.10 3.78 -25.39
CA SER A 347 -3.74 4.44 -24.14
C SER A 347 -4.94 5.23 -23.59
N GLY A 348 -5.10 5.26 -22.27
CA GLY A 348 -6.21 5.95 -21.60
C GLY A 348 -7.44 5.10 -21.34
N MET A 349 -7.57 3.91 -21.97
CA MET A 349 -8.69 2.99 -21.75
C MET A 349 -8.40 1.96 -20.65
N LEU A 350 -9.33 1.79 -19.72
CA LEU A 350 -9.26 0.74 -18.69
C LEU A 350 -9.49 -0.65 -19.31
N SER A 351 -8.78 -1.66 -18.81
CA SER A 351 -9.02 -3.06 -19.21
C SER A 351 -10.32 -3.64 -18.63
N VAL A 352 -10.72 -3.19 -17.44
CA VAL A 352 -11.89 -3.64 -16.69
C VAL A 352 -12.67 -2.43 -16.20
N ASP A 353 -13.93 -2.61 -15.81
CA ASP A 353 -14.77 -1.52 -15.35
C ASP A 353 -14.18 -0.84 -14.11
N GLY A 354 -14.08 0.49 -14.17
CA GLY A 354 -13.59 1.34 -13.10
C GLY A 354 -14.73 2.02 -12.34
N LYS A 355 -14.38 2.79 -11.31
CA LYS A 355 -15.34 3.57 -10.50
C LYS A 355 -15.76 4.90 -11.16
N SER A 356 -15.04 5.35 -12.19
CA SER A 356 -15.19 6.67 -12.80
C SER A 356 -16.23 6.73 -13.92
N GLY A 357 -16.89 5.63 -14.26
CA GLY A 357 -17.84 5.57 -15.38
C GLY A 357 -17.20 5.64 -16.78
N VAL A 358 -15.86 5.72 -16.87
CA VAL A 358 -15.12 5.70 -18.15
C VAL A 358 -15.27 4.31 -18.80
N ARG A 359 -15.63 4.28 -20.09
CA ARG A 359 -15.82 3.04 -20.86
C ARG A 359 -14.53 2.22 -20.89
N SER A 360 -14.62 0.96 -20.47
CA SER A 360 -13.51 0.02 -20.43
C SER A 360 -13.52 -0.92 -21.64
N VAL A 361 -12.43 -1.68 -21.84
CA VAL A 361 -12.40 -2.81 -22.78
C VAL A 361 -13.48 -3.84 -22.45
N ALA A 362 -13.76 -4.08 -21.16
CA ALA A 362 -14.81 -5.00 -20.74
C ALA A 362 -16.21 -4.51 -21.15
N ALA A 363 -16.48 -3.22 -21.01
CA ALA A 363 -17.74 -2.62 -21.48
C ALA A 363 -17.86 -2.68 -23.01
N TRP A 364 -16.82 -2.26 -23.74
CA TRP A 364 -16.76 -2.37 -25.21
C TRP A 364 -16.99 -3.81 -25.68
N ALA A 365 -16.35 -4.79 -25.05
CA ALA A 365 -16.46 -6.17 -25.47
C ALA A 365 -17.84 -6.78 -25.16
N ARG A 366 -18.47 -6.40 -24.03
CA ARG A 366 -19.86 -6.82 -23.72
C ARG A 366 -20.87 -6.30 -24.74
N GLU A 367 -20.68 -5.06 -25.21
CA GLU A 367 -21.54 -4.46 -26.24
C GLU A 367 -21.33 -5.12 -27.61
N ARG A 368 -20.07 -5.40 -27.97
CA ARG A 368 -19.72 -6.00 -29.26
C ARG A 368 -20.03 -7.50 -29.35
N TYR A 369 -19.95 -8.22 -28.23
CA TYR A 369 -20.14 -9.67 -28.14
C TYR A 369 -21.20 -10.01 -27.07
N PRO A 370 -22.48 -9.67 -27.31
CA PRO A 370 -23.55 -9.89 -26.35
C PRO A 370 -23.77 -11.39 -26.02
N ASP A 371 -23.42 -12.28 -26.96
CA ASP A 371 -23.58 -13.72 -26.84
C ASP A 371 -22.40 -14.44 -26.13
N ALA A 372 -21.42 -13.68 -25.63
CA ALA A 372 -20.27 -14.26 -24.95
C ALA A 372 -20.71 -15.01 -23.67
N THR A 373 -20.33 -16.29 -23.54
CA THR A 373 -20.86 -17.20 -22.51
C THR A 373 -20.08 -17.21 -21.20
N GLY A 374 -18.96 -16.50 -21.12
CA GLY A 374 -18.07 -16.48 -19.95
C GLY A 374 -17.40 -15.13 -19.73
N PRO A 375 -16.49 -15.02 -18.75
CA PRO A 375 -15.73 -13.79 -18.55
C PRO A 375 -14.94 -13.45 -19.82
N ILE A 376 -15.07 -12.22 -20.31
CA ILE A 376 -14.43 -11.81 -21.56
C ILE A 376 -12.94 -11.46 -21.33
N ILE A 377 -12.62 -10.86 -20.20
CA ILE A 377 -11.26 -10.39 -19.88
C ILE A 377 -10.40 -11.54 -19.35
N VAL A 378 -9.34 -11.88 -20.09
CA VAL A 378 -8.36 -12.92 -19.72
C VAL A 378 -7.20 -12.34 -18.91
N HIS A 379 -6.68 -11.18 -19.33
CA HIS A 379 -5.59 -10.46 -18.69
C HIS A 379 -5.80 -8.95 -18.81
N ARG A 380 -4.92 -8.15 -18.20
CA ARG A 380 -5.09 -6.70 -18.12
C ARG A 380 -3.81 -5.95 -18.49
N LEU A 381 -4.01 -4.79 -19.09
CA LEU A 381 -3.04 -3.70 -19.18
C LEU A 381 -3.48 -2.54 -18.28
N ASP A 382 -2.53 -1.73 -17.82
CA ASP A 382 -2.83 -0.49 -17.10
C ASP A 382 -3.58 0.48 -18.01
N GLN A 383 -4.34 1.41 -17.43
CA GLN A 383 -5.16 2.38 -18.20
C GLN A 383 -4.32 3.11 -19.26
N SER A 384 -3.17 3.64 -18.86
CA SER A 384 -2.27 4.40 -19.73
C SER A 384 -1.39 3.52 -20.63
N THR A 385 -1.32 2.21 -20.41
CA THR A 385 -0.55 1.28 -21.27
C THR A 385 -1.33 0.94 -22.52
N SER A 386 -0.71 1.01 -23.69
CA SER A 386 -1.32 0.64 -24.98
C SER A 386 -0.90 -0.76 -25.43
N GLY A 387 -1.53 -1.32 -26.46
CA GLY A 387 -1.06 -2.54 -27.14
C GLY A 387 -1.92 -3.77 -26.96
N LEU A 388 -1.33 -4.92 -27.29
CA LEU A 388 -2.03 -6.17 -27.51
C LEU A 388 -2.69 -6.75 -26.25
N MET A 389 -3.96 -7.15 -26.39
CA MET A 389 -4.71 -7.92 -25.41
C MET A 389 -5.49 -9.04 -26.09
N VAL A 390 -5.66 -10.17 -25.40
CA VAL A 390 -6.51 -11.28 -25.85
C VAL A 390 -7.72 -11.37 -24.93
N LEU A 391 -8.90 -11.49 -25.52
CA LEU A 391 -10.18 -11.64 -24.87
C LEU A 391 -10.84 -12.95 -25.31
N ALA A 392 -11.58 -13.59 -24.42
CA ALA A 392 -12.29 -14.83 -24.72
C ALA A 392 -13.78 -14.55 -24.95
N LYS A 393 -14.39 -15.18 -25.96
CA LYS A 393 -15.85 -15.12 -26.18
C LYS A 393 -16.58 -16.27 -25.50
N GLU A 394 -15.87 -17.34 -25.18
CA GLU A 394 -16.42 -18.54 -24.56
C GLU A 394 -15.78 -18.83 -23.20
N LYS A 395 -16.56 -19.41 -22.29
CA LYS A 395 -16.09 -19.81 -20.95
C LYS A 395 -14.92 -20.80 -20.99
N GLN A 396 -14.94 -21.77 -21.90
CA GLN A 396 -13.88 -22.78 -22.03
C GLN A 396 -12.58 -22.16 -22.54
N THR A 397 -12.68 -21.28 -23.54
CA THR A 397 -11.57 -20.51 -24.08
C THR A 397 -10.96 -19.57 -23.04
N HIS A 398 -11.79 -18.93 -22.22
CA HIS A 398 -11.31 -18.13 -21.08
C HIS A 398 -10.47 -18.96 -20.10
N ALA A 399 -10.99 -20.11 -19.66
CA ALA A 399 -10.29 -21.00 -18.72
C ALA A 399 -8.95 -21.50 -19.29
N ALA A 400 -8.94 -21.92 -20.57
CA ALA A 400 -7.73 -22.40 -21.23
C ALA A 400 -6.66 -21.30 -21.37
N LEU A 401 -7.04 -20.08 -21.75
CA LEU A 401 -6.11 -18.96 -21.81
C LEU A 401 -5.63 -18.55 -20.40
N GLN A 402 -6.52 -18.50 -19.42
CA GLN A 402 -6.17 -18.18 -18.03
C GLN A 402 -5.12 -19.18 -17.48
N ALA A 403 -5.27 -20.48 -17.77
CA ALA A 403 -4.30 -21.49 -17.41
C ALA A 403 -2.91 -21.19 -18.03
N GLN A 404 -2.84 -20.78 -19.30
CA GLN A 404 -1.57 -20.39 -19.94
C GLN A 404 -0.91 -19.18 -19.25
N PHE A 405 -1.69 -18.20 -18.80
CA PHE A 405 -1.17 -17.06 -18.01
C PHE A 405 -0.66 -17.50 -16.63
N ILE A 406 -1.37 -18.41 -15.96
CA ILE A 406 -0.98 -18.96 -14.64
C ILE A 406 0.31 -19.77 -14.77
N HIS A 407 0.40 -20.64 -15.78
CA HIS A 407 1.57 -21.47 -16.08
C HIS A 407 2.71 -20.71 -16.79
N ARG A 408 2.50 -19.42 -17.12
CA ARG A 408 3.49 -18.53 -17.75
C ARG A 408 4.00 -19.04 -19.12
N THR A 409 3.15 -19.74 -19.87
CA THR A 409 3.46 -20.18 -21.24
C THR A 409 3.22 -19.10 -22.29
N VAL A 410 2.46 -18.06 -21.93
CA VAL A 410 2.25 -16.85 -22.75
C VAL A 410 3.53 -16.01 -22.77
N ARG A 411 4.00 -15.66 -23.97
CA ARG A 411 5.12 -14.73 -24.14
C ARG A 411 4.59 -13.34 -24.44
N LYS A 412 5.12 -12.35 -23.72
CA LYS A 412 4.76 -10.94 -23.84
C LYS A 412 6.03 -10.11 -23.97
N LEU A 413 6.03 -9.15 -24.89
CA LEU A 413 7.06 -8.11 -24.97
C LEU A 413 6.41 -6.74 -24.98
N TYR A 414 7.07 -5.81 -24.31
CA TYR A 414 6.63 -4.43 -24.23
C TYR A 414 7.75 -3.52 -24.72
N THR A 415 7.43 -2.61 -25.63
CA THR A 415 8.35 -1.54 -25.99
C THR A 415 8.06 -0.34 -25.10
N ALA A 416 9.11 0.28 -24.56
CA ALA A 416 9.01 1.49 -23.78
C ALA A 416 10.08 2.51 -24.18
N LEU A 417 9.82 3.77 -23.88
CA LEU A 417 10.79 4.85 -23.95
C LEU A 417 11.09 5.32 -22.53
N LEU A 418 12.34 5.26 -22.10
CA LEU A 418 12.79 5.66 -20.77
C LEU A 418 13.43 7.04 -20.79
N GLU A 419 13.22 7.81 -19.73
CA GLU A 419 14.02 8.99 -19.42
C GLU A 419 15.43 8.55 -18.99
N GLY A 420 16.47 9.07 -19.65
CA GLY A 420 17.85 8.74 -19.34
C GLY A 420 18.33 7.38 -19.88
N HIS A 421 19.43 6.90 -19.32
CA HIS A 421 20.19 5.75 -19.81
C HIS A 421 20.39 4.70 -18.70
N PRO A 422 19.85 3.48 -18.86
CA PRO A 422 20.12 2.38 -17.95
C PRO A 422 21.63 2.08 -17.86
N LYS A 423 22.09 1.64 -16.69
CA LYS A 423 23.50 1.28 -16.44
C LYS A 423 24.00 0.08 -17.27
N SER A 424 23.10 -0.72 -17.83
CA SER A 424 23.41 -1.90 -18.61
C SER A 424 22.44 -2.04 -19.77
N GLU A 425 22.90 -2.58 -20.90
CA GLU A 425 22.09 -2.70 -22.11
C GLU A 425 21.14 -3.89 -22.07
N GLU A 426 21.35 -4.86 -21.19
CA GLU A 426 20.41 -5.95 -20.96
C GLU A 426 20.55 -6.47 -19.53
N GLY A 427 19.50 -7.13 -19.03
CA GLY A 427 19.56 -7.68 -17.69
C GLY A 427 18.24 -8.21 -17.16
N ARG A 428 18.25 -8.51 -15.87
CA ARG A 428 17.13 -9.04 -15.11
C ARG A 428 16.90 -8.22 -13.85
N ILE A 429 15.70 -7.69 -13.68
CA ILE A 429 15.26 -6.96 -12.50
C ILE A 429 14.34 -7.88 -11.69
N THR A 430 14.67 -8.09 -10.42
CA THR A 430 13.88 -8.91 -9.48
C THR A 430 13.59 -8.08 -8.23
N LEU A 431 12.44 -7.41 -8.21
CA LEU A 431 12.01 -6.56 -7.10
C LEU A 431 10.62 -7.01 -6.64
N PRO A 432 10.43 -7.41 -5.37
CA PRO A 432 9.12 -7.77 -4.85
C PRO A 432 8.23 -6.52 -4.70
N LEU A 433 6.98 -6.61 -5.16
CA LEU A 433 6.06 -5.47 -5.22
C LEU A 433 4.81 -5.70 -4.36
N LYS A 434 4.36 -4.67 -3.66
CA LYS A 434 3.05 -4.62 -2.98
C LYS A 434 2.31 -3.32 -3.28
N LEU A 435 0.99 -3.34 -3.06
CA LEU A 435 0.16 -2.14 -3.16
C LEU A 435 0.60 -1.14 -2.08
N ASP A 436 0.80 0.11 -2.48
CA ASP A 436 0.92 1.21 -1.54
C ASP A 436 -0.50 1.62 -1.11
N TYR A 437 -0.85 1.26 0.12
CA TYR A 437 -2.18 1.51 0.67
C TYR A 437 -2.44 3.00 0.92
N GLU A 438 -1.39 3.78 1.18
CA GLU A 438 -1.49 5.21 1.44
C GLU A 438 -1.55 6.03 0.15
N ASN A 439 -0.93 5.55 -0.93
CA ASN A 439 -0.85 6.31 -2.19
C ASN A 439 -1.46 5.57 -3.39
N ARG A 440 -2.55 4.82 -3.16
CA ARG A 440 -3.29 4.12 -4.23
C ARG A 440 -3.53 5.02 -5.47
N PRO A 441 -3.24 4.55 -6.69
CA PRO A 441 -2.99 3.16 -7.08
C PRO A 441 -1.50 2.76 -7.11
N ARG A 442 -0.60 3.52 -6.47
CA ARG A 442 0.85 3.22 -6.46
C ARG A 442 1.15 1.82 -5.94
N GLN A 443 2.27 1.31 -6.40
CA GLN A 443 2.92 0.09 -5.93
C GLN A 443 4.28 0.49 -5.38
N MET A 444 4.72 -0.24 -4.37
CA MET A 444 5.98 0.00 -3.68
C MET A 444 6.82 -1.29 -3.66
N ILE A 445 8.14 -1.13 -3.58
CA ILE A 445 9.08 -2.23 -3.38
C ILE A 445 9.04 -2.62 -1.90
N SER A 446 8.89 -3.91 -1.61
CA SER A 446 8.86 -4.39 -0.23
C SER A 446 9.22 -5.87 -0.14
N ALA A 447 9.99 -6.26 0.86
CA ALA A 447 10.36 -7.66 1.10
C ALA A 447 9.13 -8.58 1.30
N GLU A 448 8.04 -8.04 1.84
CA GLU A 448 6.75 -8.73 2.00
C GLU A 448 5.91 -8.76 0.70
N GLY A 449 6.39 -8.09 -0.34
CA GLY A 449 5.74 -8.00 -1.63
C GLY A 449 5.77 -9.31 -2.41
N ARG A 450 4.93 -9.38 -3.44
CA ARG A 450 4.95 -10.52 -4.35
C ARG A 450 6.14 -10.37 -5.29
N SER A 451 6.94 -11.43 -5.44
CA SER A 451 8.06 -11.47 -6.39
C SER A 451 7.60 -11.01 -7.79
N ALA A 452 8.35 -10.07 -8.34
CA ALA A 452 8.16 -9.50 -9.67
C ALA A 452 9.48 -9.54 -10.44
N VAL A 453 9.47 -10.10 -11.65
CA VAL A 453 10.66 -10.37 -12.46
C VAL A 453 10.45 -9.87 -13.88
N THR A 454 11.38 -9.03 -14.34
CA THR A 454 11.40 -8.46 -15.69
C THR A 454 12.77 -8.66 -16.31
N LEU A 455 12.83 -9.24 -17.51
CA LEU A 455 14.03 -9.17 -18.36
C LEU A 455 13.92 -7.94 -19.24
N TYR A 456 15.04 -7.31 -19.58
CA TYR A 456 15.07 -6.15 -20.46
C TYR A 456 16.24 -6.18 -21.43
N LYS A 457 16.07 -5.48 -22.55
CA LYS A 457 17.12 -5.22 -23.53
C LYS A 457 16.93 -3.84 -24.14
N VAL A 458 17.99 -3.03 -24.15
CA VAL A 458 18.06 -1.74 -24.82
C VAL A 458 18.08 -1.97 -26.33
N MET A 459 17.22 -1.22 -27.02
CA MET A 459 17.06 -1.31 -28.47
C MET A 459 17.72 -0.14 -29.20
N GLY A 460 17.91 1.00 -28.52
CA GLY A 460 18.58 2.17 -29.06
C GLY A 460 18.43 3.40 -28.16
N TYR A 461 19.17 4.44 -28.51
CA TYR A 461 19.18 5.73 -27.82
C TYR A 461 18.67 6.83 -28.75
N GLU A 462 17.79 7.68 -28.26
CA GLU A 462 17.15 8.74 -29.04
C GLU A 462 16.94 9.99 -28.20
N GLY A 463 17.66 11.08 -28.50
CA GLY A 463 17.45 12.39 -27.86
C GLY A 463 17.58 12.40 -26.32
N GLY A 464 18.56 11.67 -25.76
CA GLY A 464 18.75 11.53 -24.30
C GLY A 464 17.79 10.55 -23.62
N ARG A 465 16.99 9.82 -24.42
CA ARG A 465 16.09 8.76 -23.97
C ARG A 465 16.57 7.41 -24.46
N THR A 466 16.05 6.35 -23.84
CA THR A 466 16.40 4.98 -24.18
C THR A 466 15.17 4.18 -24.60
N ARG A 467 15.18 3.67 -25.82
CA ARG A 467 14.17 2.71 -26.29
C ARG A 467 14.53 1.33 -25.77
N ILE A 468 13.61 0.69 -25.06
CA ILE A 468 13.86 -0.56 -24.36
C ILE A 468 12.74 -1.56 -24.63
N LEU A 469 13.13 -2.84 -24.68
CA LEU A 469 12.22 -3.97 -24.76
C LEU A 469 12.17 -4.66 -23.40
N PHE A 470 10.98 -4.70 -22.80
CA PHE A 470 10.72 -5.46 -21.57
C PHE A 470 10.06 -6.80 -21.87
N ARG A 471 10.53 -7.85 -21.21
CA ARG A 471 9.91 -9.17 -21.14
C ARG A 471 9.57 -9.51 -19.69
N PRO A 472 8.34 -9.20 -19.22
CA PRO A 472 7.92 -9.52 -17.87
C PRO A 472 7.68 -11.04 -17.73
N LEU A 473 8.39 -11.69 -16.81
CA LEU A 473 8.20 -13.11 -16.45
C LEU A 473 7.07 -13.32 -15.44
N THR A 474 6.70 -12.25 -14.73
CA THR A 474 5.53 -12.15 -13.85
C THR A 474 4.60 -11.05 -14.34
N GLY A 475 3.36 -10.98 -13.84
CA GLY A 475 2.41 -9.92 -14.19
C GLY A 475 1.87 -9.21 -12.95
N ARG A 476 2.70 -8.42 -12.27
CA ARG A 476 2.26 -7.59 -11.14
C ARG A 476 1.77 -6.21 -11.63
N THR A 477 0.84 -5.61 -10.91
CA THR A 477 0.35 -4.24 -11.18
C THR A 477 1.54 -3.30 -11.27
N HIS A 478 1.57 -2.42 -12.28
CA HIS A 478 2.64 -1.43 -12.50
C HIS A 478 4.08 -1.98 -12.53
N GLN A 479 4.29 -3.29 -12.72
CA GLN A 479 5.60 -3.91 -12.56
C GLN A 479 6.70 -3.24 -13.40
N LEU A 480 6.43 -3.03 -14.69
CA LEU A 480 7.40 -2.42 -15.62
C LEU A 480 7.69 -0.96 -15.26
N ARG A 481 6.67 -0.23 -14.80
CA ARG A 481 6.76 1.18 -14.41
C ARG A 481 7.65 1.34 -13.18
N VAL A 482 7.41 0.53 -12.13
CA VAL A 482 8.24 0.53 -10.91
C VAL A 482 9.66 0.08 -11.21
N HIS A 483 9.84 -1.03 -11.95
CA HIS A 483 11.17 -1.53 -12.30
C HIS A 483 11.99 -0.52 -13.13
N ALA A 484 11.34 0.25 -13.99
CA ALA A 484 12.01 1.31 -14.74
C ALA A 484 12.39 2.48 -13.83
N ALA A 485 11.47 2.95 -13.00
CA ALA A 485 11.64 4.19 -12.25
C ALA A 485 12.45 4.08 -10.95
N ALA A 486 12.44 2.93 -10.29
CA ALA A 486 13.06 2.74 -8.98
C ALA A 486 14.59 2.83 -9.05
N PRO A 487 15.26 3.44 -8.05
CA PRO A 487 16.72 3.47 -7.95
C PRO A 487 17.38 2.09 -7.98
N GLU A 488 16.74 1.09 -7.36
CA GLU A 488 17.20 -0.31 -7.35
C GLU A 488 16.88 -1.07 -8.65
N GLY A 489 16.09 -0.46 -9.53
CA GLY A 489 15.72 -0.97 -10.84
C GLY A 489 16.63 -0.42 -11.93
N LEU A 490 16.04 0.30 -12.90
CA LEU A 490 16.80 0.97 -13.95
C LEU A 490 17.14 2.43 -13.63
N ASP A 491 16.50 3.01 -12.60
CA ASP A 491 16.60 4.45 -12.27
C ASP A 491 16.29 5.37 -13.47
N CYS A 492 15.49 4.89 -14.42
CA CYS A 492 15.15 5.54 -15.68
C CYS A 492 13.63 5.41 -15.89
N PRO A 493 12.80 6.32 -15.34
CA PRO A 493 11.35 6.20 -15.41
C PRO A 493 10.86 6.25 -16.85
N ILE A 494 9.71 5.62 -17.12
CA ILE A 494 9.11 5.63 -18.46
C ILE A 494 8.65 7.05 -18.79
N VAL A 495 8.94 7.52 -20.01
CA VAL A 495 8.50 8.82 -20.52
C VAL A 495 6.97 8.92 -20.43
N GLY A 496 6.50 10.01 -19.84
CA GLY A 496 5.07 10.26 -19.65
C GLY A 496 4.40 9.41 -18.57
N ASP A 497 5.16 8.74 -17.71
CA ASP A 497 4.63 8.08 -16.52
C ASP A 497 4.21 9.13 -15.47
N ASP A 498 2.90 9.25 -15.25
CA ASP A 498 2.25 10.18 -14.33
C ASP A 498 2.30 9.74 -12.86
N ILE A 499 2.75 8.52 -12.60
CA ILE A 499 2.84 7.97 -11.24
C ILE A 499 4.29 7.91 -10.79
N TYR A 500 5.17 7.32 -11.59
CA TYR A 500 6.57 7.06 -11.19
C TYR A 500 7.60 7.92 -11.93
N GLY A 501 7.14 8.78 -12.84
CA GLY A 501 7.97 9.69 -13.62
C GLY A 501 7.49 11.14 -13.53
N ARG A 502 7.78 11.91 -14.58
CA ARG A 502 7.48 13.35 -14.67
C ARG A 502 6.14 13.68 -15.32
N GLY A 503 5.31 12.67 -15.61
CA GLY A 503 4.13 12.85 -16.46
C GLY A 503 4.49 13.29 -17.88
N GLY A 504 3.47 13.57 -18.70
CA GLY A 504 3.63 13.93 -20.10
C GLY A 504 2.34 13.71 -20.89
N GLN A 505 2.40 13.80 -22.22
CA GLN A 505 1.21 13.62 -23.07
C GLN A 505 0.62 12.20 -22.98
N ARG A 506 1.48 11.18 -22.86
CA ARG A 506 1.08 9.77 -22.72
C ARG A 506 2.17 8.94 -22.08
N LEU A 507 1.79 7.83 -21.44
CA LEU A 507 2.74 6.80 -21.04
C LEU A 507 3.32 6.11 -22.29
N CYS A 508 4.63 6.21 -22.47
CA CYS A 508 5.37 5.55 -23.55
C CYS A 508 5.68 4.09 -23.19
N LEU A 509 4.61 3.30 -22.98
CA LEU A 509 4.65 1.86 -22.74
C LEU A 509 3.59 1.16 -23.60
N HIS A 510 4.04 0.22 -24.42
CA HIS A 510 3.20 -0.47 -25.39
C HIS A 510 3.44 -1.99 -25.36
N ALA A 511 2.38 -2.79 -25.23
CA ALA A 511 2.42 -4.24 -25.33
C ALA A 511 2.59 -4.68 -26.80
N SER A 512 3.85 -4.68 -27.27
CA SER A 512 4.21 -4.87 -28.67
C SER A 512 4.10 -6.29 -29.20
N LEU A 513 4.21 -7.31 -28.35
CA LEU A 513 4.07 -8.70 -28.79
C LEU A 513 3.28 -9.53 -27.77
N LEU A 514 2.36 -10.33 -28.30
CA LEU A 514 1.60 -11.32 -27.54
C LEU A 514 1.62 -12.66 -28.29
N GLU A 515 2.05 -13.72 -27.61
CA GLU A 515 2.17 -15.05 -28.20
C GLU A 515 1.66 -16.11 -27.22
N PHE A 516 0.73 -16.94 -27.68
CA PHE A 516 0.00 -17.95 -26.88
C PHE A 516 -0.50 -19.10 -27.75
N ASP A 517 -0.90 -20.20 -27.13
CA ASP A 517 -1.47 -21.36 -27.82
C ASP A 517 -2.98 -21.20 -27.96
N HIS A 518 -3.49 -21.26 -29.19
CA HIS A 518 -4.91 -21.07 -29.44
C HIS A 518 -5.72 -22.28 -28.91
N PRO A 519 -6.71 -22.10 -28.00
CA PRO A 519 -7.40 -23.23 -27.37
C PRO A 519 -8.14 -24.16 -28.33
N ALA A 520 -8.81 -23.63 -29.37
CA ALA A 520 -9.48 -24.45 -30.37
C ALA A 520 -8.53 -25.02 -31.44
N LEU A 521 -7.69 -24.16 -32.05
CA LEU A 521 -6.79 -24.54 -33.14
C LEU A 521 -5.54 -25.33 -32.71
N GLN A 522 -5.23 -25.37 -31.41
CA GLN A 522 -4.05 -26.06 -30.85
C GLN A 522 -2.72 -25.69 -31.52
N ARG A 523 -2.61 -24.43 -31.99
CA ARG A 523 -1.40 -23.89 -32.61
C ARG A 523 -0.91 -22.65 -31.87
N ARG A 524 0.40 -22.46 -31.87
CA ARG A 524 1.03 -21.24 -31.35
C ARG A 524 0.70 -20.07 -32.27
N MET A 525 0.12 -19.02 -31.73
CA MET A 525 -0.18 -17.79 -32.45
C MET A 525 0.68 -16.65 -31.92
N ARG A 526 1.13 -15.78 -32.83
CA ARG A 526 1.98 -14.62 -32.55
C ARG A 526 1.36 -13.38 -33.17
N PHE A 527 1.19 -12.35 -32.35
CA PHE A 527 0.67 -11.05 -32.77
C PHE A 527 1.68 -9.97 -32.40
N GLU A 528 1.81 -8.97 -33.27
CA GLU A 528 2.69 -7.83 -33.09
C GLU A 528 1.93 -6.53 -33.31
N SER A 529 2.27 -5.51 -32.52
CA SER A 529 1.83 -4.14 -32.72
C SER A 529 2.95 -3.16 -32.44
N ALA A 530 3.10 -2.17 -33.33
CA ALA A 530 4.14 -1.16 -33.23
C ALA A 530 3.69 -0.03 -32.28
N PRO A 531 4.60 0.47 -31.41
CA PRO A 531 4.29 1.65 -30.61
C PRO A 531 4.13 2.90 -31.50
N GLU A 532 3.30 3.84 -31.06
CA GLU A 532 3.09 5.13 -31.74
C GLU A 532 4.15 6.20 -31.40
N PHE A 533 5.16 5.82 -30.60
CA PHE A 533 6.21 6.70 -30.07
C PHE A 533 7.60 6.17 -30.40
#